data_AF-D9CHW0-F1
#
_entry.id   AF-D9CHW0-F1
#
_cell.length_a   1.000
_cell.length_b   1.000
_cell.length_c   1.000
_cell.angle_alpha   90.00
_cell.angle_beta   90.00
_cell.angle_gamma   90.00
#
_symmetry.space_group_name_H-M   'P 1'
#
loop_
_entity.id
_entity.type
_entity.pdbx_description
1 polymer ?
#
loop_
_entity_poly.entity_id
_entity_poly.type
_entity_poly.pdbx_seq_one_letter_code
_entity_poly.pdbx_strand_id
1 'polypeptide(L)'
;GDLWYFPAGHPHSIQALGTGGCEFLLIFDDGNFSEDSTFLLTDWLAHVPTSVLSKNFRLSPEIFAHIPEKEKYIFTGALPADSASSDPYSETPSVARPKLQFTHKMLAQKPIPCPGGQVRITDTSNFPLSATVAAAHVTIAPGGIRELHWHPT
;
A
#
# COMPACT_ATOMS: atom_id res chain seq x y z
N GLY A 1 0.15 5.56 -12.72
CA GLY A 1 -1.04 5.65 -11.88
C GLY A 1 -1.57 4.27 -11.62
N ASP A 2 -0.73 3.43 -11.01
CA ASP A 2 -1.16 2.11 -10.55
C ASP A 2 -1.83 2.26 -9.19
N LEU A 3 -2.58 1.25 -8.77
CA LEU A 3 -3.27 1.21 -7.49
C LEU A 3 -2.72 0.07 -6.64
N TRP A 4 -2.84 0.21 -5.33
CA TRP A 4 -2.80 -0.90 -4.40
C TRP A 4 -4.05 -0.88 -3.52
N TYR A 5 -4.38 -2.04 -2.97
CA TYR A 5 -5.42 -2.18 -1.96
C TYR A 5 -4.95 -3.17 -0.90
N PHE A 6 -5.01 -2.77 0.37
CA PHE A 6 -4.70 -3.61 1.51
C PHE A 6 -5.99 -3.84 2.29
N PRO A 7 -6.49 -5.09 2.38
CA PRO A 7 -7.64 -5.38 3.24
C PRO A 7 -7.31 -5.05 4.70
N ALA A 8 -8.35 -4.72 5.48
CA ALA A 8 -8.21 -4.40 6.90
C ALA A 8 -7.32 -5.42 7.64
N GLY A 9 -6.40 -4.91 8.47
CA GLY A 9 -5.49 -5.71 9.28
C GLY A 9 -4.31 -6.36 8.55
N HIS A 10 -4.17 -6.20 7.22
CA HIS A 10 -3.02 -6.72 6.50
C HIS A 10 -1.80 -5.79 6.64
N PRO A 11 -0.69 -6.22 7.26
CA PRO A 11 0.49 -5.38 7.41
C PRO A 11 1.15 -5.15 6.05
N HIS A 12 1.70 -3.96 5.86
CA HIS A 12 2.33 -3.54 4.62
C HIS A 12 3.45 -2.54 4.90
N SER A 13 4.30 -2.32 3.90
CA SER A 13 5.33 -1.29 3.89
C SER A 13 5.42 -0.65 2.51
N ILE A 14 5.91 0.58 2.46
CA ILE A 14 6.11 1.33 1.21
C ILE A 14 7.55 1.84 1.22
N GLN A 15 8.29 1.57 0.14
CA GLN A 15 9.63 2.09 -0.06
C GLN A 15 9.71 2.72 -1.45
N ALA A 16 10.11 3.99 -1.50
CA ALA A 16 10.39 4.65 -2.77
C ALA A 16 11.58 4.00 -3.48
N LEU A 17 11.48 3.83 -4.79
CA LEU A 17 12.55 3.27 -5.64
C LEU A 17 13.11 4.34 -6.57
N GLY A 18 14.36 4.17 -6.98
CA GLY A 18 15.05 5.11 -7.88
C GLY A 18 15.34 6.47 -7.23
N THR A 19 15.86 7.40 -8.03
CA THR A 19 16.30 8.72 -7.55
C THR A 19 15.17 9.76 -7.46
N GLY A 20 14.01 9.49 -8.07
CA GLY A 20 12.88 10.42 -8.13
C GLY A 20 11.95 10.38 -6.92
N GLY A 21 12.14 9.43 -5.99
CA GLY A 21 11.19 9.20 -4.90
C GLY A 21 9.82 8.70 -5.39
N CYS A 22 8.81 8.81 -4.53
CA CYS A 22 7.42 8.54 -4.90
C CYS A 22 6.48 9.51 -4.20
N GLU A 23 5.39 9.87 -4.89
CA GLU A 23 4.27 10.63 -4.35
C GLU A 23 2.97 9.91 -4.74
N PHE A 24 2.03 9.80 -3.80
CA PHE A 24 0.81 9.00 -3.97
C PHE A 24 -0.32 9.53 -3.08
N LEU A 25 -1.55 9.11 -3.40
CA LEU A 25 -2.74 9.40 -2.60
C LEU A 25 -3.21 8.12 -1.91
N LEU A 26 -3.38 8.19 -0.58
CA LEU A 26 -4.00 7.13 0.21
C LEU A 26 -5.46 7.49 0.52
N ILE A 27 -6.34 6.49 0.47
CA ILE A 27 -7.75 6.59 0.84
C ILE A 27 -8.02 5.48 1.84
N PHE A 28 -8.62 5.84 2.98
CA PHE A 28 -9.10 4.91 4.00
C PHE A 28 -10.63 4.94 3.99
N ASP A 29 -11.27 3.79 4.20
CA ASP A 29 -12.71 3.62 4.12
C ASP A 29 -13.47 4.02 5.41
N ASP A 30 -12.77 4.66 6.35
CA ASP A 30 -13.33 5.31 7.54
C ASP A 30 -12.93 6.79 7.57
N GLY A 31 -13.93 7.68 7.60
CA GLY A 31 -13.72 9.13 7.64
C GLY A 31 -13.13 9.66 8.95
N ASN A 32 -13.03 8.82 9.99
CA ASN A 32 -12.38 9.16 11.26
C ASN A 32 -10.90 8.75 11.31
N PHE A 33 -10.37 8.20 10.22
CA PHE A 33 -8.98 7.77 10.17
C PHE A 33 -8.01 8.93 10.42
N SER A 34 -6.95 8.66 11.18
CA SER A 34 -5.77 9.51 11.32
C SER A 34 -4.51 8.69 11.08
N GLU A 35 -3.56 9.23 10.33
CA GLU A 35 -2.28 8.56 10.05
C GLU A 35 -1.44 8.36 11.33
N ASP A 36 -1.62 9.24 12.32
CA ASP A 36 -0.98 9.16 13.63
C ASP A 36 -1.45 7.95 14.47
N SER A 37 -2.53 7.29 14.06
CA SER A 37 -3.13 6.15 14.78
C SER A 37 -2.87 4.80 14.11
N THR A 38 -1.90 4.74 13.19
CA THR A 38 -1.47 3.48 12.59
C THR A 38 -0.70 2.61 13.59
N PHE A 39 -0.78 1.28 13.43
CA PHE A 39 -0.01 0.34 14.26
C PHE A 39 1.41 0.15 13.69
N LEU A 40 2.38 0.91 14.21
CA LEU A 40 3.76 0.87 13.74
C LEU A 40 4.55 -0.26 14.40
N LEU A 41 5.35 -0.97 13.61
CA LEU A 41 6.12 -2.12 14.10
C LEU A 41 7.09 -1.73 15.22
N THR A 42 7.82 -0.63 15.04
CA THR A 42 8.79 -0.16 16.04
C THR A 42 8.13 0.36 17.30
N ASP A 43 6.97 1.01 17.19
CA ASP A 43 6.16 1.44 18.33
C ASP A 43 5.68 0.23 19.15
N TRP A 44 5.13 -0.79 18.47
CA TRP A 44 4.69 -2.01 19.13
C TRP A 44 5.84 -2.70 19.87
N LEU A 45 6.98 -2.88 19.20
CA LEU A 45 8.14 -3.54 19.81
C LEU A 45 8.74 -2.75 20.98
N ALA A 46 8.71 -1.41 20.94
CA ALA A 46 9.16 -0.56 22.04
C ALA A 46 8.28 -0.71 23.30
N HIS A 47 6.99 -1.04 23.11
CA HIS A 47 6.00 -1.18 24.19
C HIS A 47 5.75 -2.64 24.63
N VAL A 48 6.52 -3.62 24.14
CA VAL A 48 6.47 -5.00 24.62
C VAL A 48 7.68 -5.28 25.52
N PRO A 49 7.48 -5.84 26.74
CA PRO A 49 8.61 -6.17 27.62
C PRO A 49 9.63 -7.07 26.92
N THR A 50 10.92 -6.76 27.07
CA THR A 50 12.01 -7.54 26.47
C THR A 50 11.92 -9.03 26.77
N SER A 51 11.50 -9.40 27.99
CA SER A 51 11.31 -10.80 28.38
C SER A 51 10.26 -11.54 27.55
N VAL A 52 9.23 -10.84 27.05
CA VAL A 52 8.20 -11.37 26.14
C VAL A 52 8.77 -11.50 24.74
N LEU A 53 9.49 -10.48 24.24
CA LEU A 53 10.15 -10.53 22.93
C LEU A 53 11.16 -11.67 22.85
N SER A 54 12.01 -11.82 23.86
CA SER A 54 12.99 -12.91 23.97
C SER A 54 12.33 -14.27 23.91
N LYS A 55 11.21 -14.46 24.61
CA LYS A 55 10.45 -15.72 24.56
C LYS A 55 9.80 -15.94 23.21
N ASN A 56 9.21 -14.90 22.60
CA ASN A 56 8.53 -14.98 21.32
C ASN A 56 9.49 -15.38 20.18
N PHE A 57 10.64 -14.70 20.09
CA PHE A 57 11.63 -14.94 19.03
C PHE A 57 12.65 -16.03 19.38
N ARG A 58 12.67 -16.50 20.63
CA ARG A 58 13.64 -17.48 21.15
C ARG A 58 15.09 -17.00 21.03
N LEU A 59 15.31 -15.73 21.40
CA LEU A 59 16.59 -15.03 21.31
C LEU A 59 16.96 -14.40 22.65
N SER A 60 18.26 -14.20 22.88
CA SER A 60 18.75 -13.59 24.12
C SER A 60 18.25 -12.13 24.28
N PRO A 61 17.95 -11.67 25.51
CA PRO A 61 17.44 -10.31 25.76
C PRO A 61 18.29 -9.18 25.18
N GLU A 62 19.60 -9.37 25.13
CA GLU A 62 20.56 -8.35 24.71
C GLU A 62 20.39 -7.96 23.23
N ILE A 63 19.87 -8.86 22.39
CA ILE A 63 19.58 -8.58 20.97
C ILE A 63 18.54 -7.47 20.82
N PHE A 64 17.63 -7.35 21.78
CA PHE A 64 16.53 -6.38 21.74
C PHE A 64 16.92 -5.01 22.30
N ALA A 65 18.15 -4.84 22.82
CA ALA A 65 18.64 -3.55 23.30
C ALA A 65 18.75 -2.48 22.20
N HIS A 66 18.71 -2.90 20.92
CA HIS A 66 18.77 -2.02 19.75
C HIS A 66 17.40 -1.68 19.16
N ILE A 67 16.29 -2.12 19.77
CA ILE A 67 14.96 -1.67 19.37
C ILE A 67 14.87 -0.15 19.58
N PRO A 68 14.42 0.63 18.57
CA PRO A 68 14.20 2.06 18.76
C PRO A 68 13.21 2.33 19.90
N GLU A 69 13.52 3.28 20.79
CA GLU A 69 12.64 3.66 21.91
C GLU A 69 11.33 4.33 21.46
N LYS A 70 11.30 4.83 20.22
CA LYS A 70 10.17 5.50 19.60
C LYS A 70 9.96 4.98 18.20
N GLU A 71 8.76 5.19 17.70
CA GLU A 71 8.35 4.84 16.37
C GLU A 71 9.24 5.44 15.29
N LYS A 72 9.44 4.65 14.24
CA LYS A 72 9.91 5.13 12.95
C LYS A 72 8.74 5.07 11.99
N TYR A 73 8.12 6.23 11.74
CA TYR A 73 7.02 6.37 10.78
C TYR A 73 7.55 6.41 9.34
N ILE A 74 8.13 7.55 8.93
CA ILE A 74 8.84 7.71 7.65
C ILE A 74 10.31 7.98 7.95
N PHE A 75 11.20 7.23 7.33
CA PHE A 75 12.65 7.36 7.53
C PHE A 75 13.43 6.99 6.28
N THR A 76 14.66 7.49 6.20
CA THR A 76 15.57 7.20 5.09
C THR A 76 16.10 5.77 5.18
N GLY A 77 15.94 5.00 4.11
CA GLY A 77 16.57 3.69 3.91
C GLY A 77 17.55 3.69 2.74
N ALA A 78 18.36 2.65 2.62
CA ALA A 78 19.15 2.42 1.42
C ALA A 78 18.23 1.96 0.27
N LEU A 79 18.51 2.41 -0.96
CA LEU A 79 17.86 1.85 -2.13
C LEU A 79 18.21 0.35 -2.26
N PRO A 80 17.27 -0.48 -2.72
CA PRO A 80 17.62 -1.85 -3.13
C PRO A 80 18.76 -1.81 -4.15
N ALA A 81 19.69 -2.76 -4.07
CA ALA A 81 20.78 -2.84 -5.03
C ALA A 81 20.25 -2.99 -6.46
N ASP A 82 20.93 -2.41 -7.46
CA ASP A 82 20.50 -2.52 -8.87
C ASP A 82 20.47 -3.97 -9.38
N SER A 83 21.25 -4.86 -8.75
CA SER A 83 21.25 -6.30 -9.00
C SER A 83 20.13 -7.05 -8.29
N ALA A 84 19.36 -6.39 -7.42
CA ALA A 84 18.27 -7.02 -6.70
C ALA A 84 17.19 -7.46 -7.70
N SER A 85 16.70 -8.67 -7.51
CA SER A 85 15.57 -9.17 -8.30
C SER A 85 14.37 -8.24 -8.12
N SER A 86 13.65 -8.00 -9.21
CA SER A 86 12.32 -7.36 -9.14
C SER A 86 11.27 -8.26 -8.49
N ASP A 87 11.58 -9.56 -8.32
CA ASP A 87 10.76 -10.50 -7.57
C ASP A 87 11.08 -10.40 -6.06
N PRO A 88 10.16 -9.88 -5.23
CA PRO A 88 10.40 -9.73 -3.79
C PRO A 88 10.56 -11.07 -3.05
N TYR A 89 10.28 -12.20 -3.71
CA TYR A 89 10.43 -13.53 -3.14
C TYR A 89 11.71 -14.25 -3.59
N SER A 90 12.60 -13.61 -4.35
CA SER A 90 13.82 -14.26 -4.87
C SER A 90 14.72 -14.81 -3.77
N GLU A 91 14.83 -14.07 -2.65
CA GLU A 91 15.66 -14.43 -1.49
C GLU A 91 14.97 -15.42 -0.54
N THR A 92 13.68 -15.68 -0.73
CA THR A 92 12.87 -16.56 0.13
C THR A 92 12.09 -17.60 -0.69
N PRO A 93 12.78 -18.49 -1.44
CA PRO A 93 12.12 -19.43 -2.35
C PRO A 93 11.23 -20.47 -1.65
N SER A 94 11.42 -20.67 -0.34
CA SER A 94 10.59 -21.55 0.49
C SER A 94 9.26 -20.92 0.92
N VAL A 95 9.09 -19.61 0.75
CA VAL A 95 7.85 -18.91 1.11
C VAL A 95 6.85 -19.05 -0.03
N ALA A 96 5.67 -19.58 0.28
CA ALA A 96 4.59 -19.70 -0.69
C ALA A 96 4.19 -18.31 -1.19
N ARG A 97 4.08 -18.18 -2.52
CA ARG A 97 3.65 -16.92 -3.14
C ARG A 97 2.19 -16.62 -2.75
N PRO A 98 1.85 -15.34 -2.52
CA PRO A 98 0.47 -14.95 -2.29
C PRO A 98 -0.41 -15.32 -3.50
N LYS A 99 -1.60 -15.84 -3.22
CA LYS A 99 -2.64 -16.02 -4.26
C LYS A 99 -3.41 -14.71 -4.53
N LEU A 100 -3.29 -13.76 -3.61
CA LEU A 100 -3.96 -12.46 -3.69
C LEU A 100 -3.10 -11.48 -4.47
N GLN A 101 -3.74 -10.75 -5.38
CA GLN A 101 -3.14 -9.66 -6.13
C GLN A 101 -3.46 -8.35 -5.41
N PHE A 102 -2.44 -7.69 -4.84
CA PHE A 102 -2.61 -6.45 -4.06
C PHE A 102 -2.45 -5.17 -4.89
N THR A 103 -2.01 -5.28 -6.15
CA THR A 103 -1.77 -4.13 -7.03
C THR A 103 -2.55 -4.24 -8.33
N HIS A 104 -2.99 -3.11 -8.87
CA HIS A 104 -3.75 -3.03 -10.13
C HIS A 104 -3.20 -1.96 -11.07
N LYS A 105 -3.03 -2.31 -12.35
CA LYS A 105 -2.48 -1.40 -13.38
C LYS A 105 -3.59 -0.54 -14.00
N MET A 106 -4.17 0.38 -13.24
CA MET A 106 -5.33 1.16 -13.67
C MET A 106 -5.12 1.87 -15.01
N LEU A 107 -3.99 2.57 -15.20
CA LEU A 107 -3.73 3.29 -16.45
C LEU A 107 -3.50 2.37 -17.67
N ALA A 108 -3.15 1.10 -17.47
CA ALA A 108 -3.01 0.12 -18.53
C ALA A 108 -4.37 -0.42 -19.03
N GLN A 109 -5.46 -0.18 -18.31
CA GLN A 109 -6.81 -0.52 -18.76
C GLN A 109 -7.16 0.28 -20.03
N LYS A 110 -7.90 -0.37 -20.94
CA LYS A 110 -8.53 0.32 -22.06
C LYS A 110 -9.57 1.30 -21.50
N PRO A 111 -9.43 2.61 -21.74
CA PRO A 111 -10.41 3.58 -21.26
C PRO A 111 -11.74 3.45 -22.00
N ILE A 112 -12.82 3.82 -21.31
CA ILE A 112 -14.12 4.05 -21.91
C ILE A 112 -14.07 5.46 -22.54
N PRO A 113 -14.21 5.58 -23.87
CA PRO A 113 -14.22 6.87 -24.54
C PRO A 113 -15.54 7.61 -24.27
N CYS A 114 -15.46 8.92 -24.06
CA CYS A 114 -16.61 9.80 -23.85
C CYS A 114 -16.48 11.04 -24.75
N PRO A 115 -17.57 11.75 -25.09
CA PRO A 115 -17.50 12.93 -25.98
C PRO A 115 -16.52 14.03 -25.54
N GLY A 116 -16.30 14.20 -24.23
CA GLY A 116 -15.39 15.21 -23.66
C GLY A 116 -14.10 14.66 -23.05
N GLY A 117 -13.76 13.38 -23.26
CA GLY A 117 -12.60 12.77 -22.64
C GLY A 117 -12.71 11.27 -22.48
N GLN A 118 -12.29 10.75 -21.32
CA GLN A 118 -12.23 9.31 -21.09
C GLN A 118 -12.31 8.96 -19.60
N VAL A 119 -12.78 7.75 -19.30
CA VAL A 119 -12.82 7.21 -17.94
C VAL A 119 -12.24 5.81 -17.87
N ARG A 120 -11.54 5.49 -16.77
CA ARG A 120 -11.15 4.13 -16.38
C ARG A 120 -11.77 3.85 -15.02
N ILE A 121 -12.35 2.67 -14.83
CA ILE A 121 -13.06 2.30 -13.60
C ILE A 121 -12.39 1.06 -13.02
N THR A 122 -12.06 1.13 -11.75
CA THR A 122 -11.54 0.00 -10.97
C THR A 122 -12.50 -0.26 -9.82
N ASP A 123 -13.04 -1.48 -9.77
CA ASP A 123 -13.89 -1.99 -8.71
C ASP A 123 -13.66 -3.50 -8.58
N THR A 124 -14.48 -4.19 -7.79
CA THR A 124 -14.36 -5.64 -7.55
C THR A 124 -14.53 -6.50 -8.81
N SER A 125 -15.10 -5.99 -9.90
CA SER A 125 -15.25 -6.75 -11.15
C SER A 125 -13.91 -6.98 -11.87
N ASN A 126 -12.94 -6.07 -11.68
CA ASN A 126 -11.63 -6.15 -12.34
C ASN A 126 -10.44 -6.05 -11.38
N PHE A 127 -10.67 -5.67 -10.12
CA PHE A 127 -9.73 -5.73 -9.02
C PHE A 127 -10.41 -6.36 -7.79
N PRO A 128 -10.61 -7.69 -7.77
CA PRO A 128 -11.49 -8.37 -6.81
C PRO A 128 -11.12 -8.18 -5.34
N LEU A 129 -9.86 -7.84 -5.04
CA LEU A 129 -9.42 -7.59 -3.68
C LEU A 129 -9.97 -6.26 -3.11
N SER A 130 -10.28 -5.29 -3.97
CA SER A 130 -10.73 -3.93 -3.61
C SER A 130 -12.20 -3.92 -3.18
N ALA A 131 -12.50 -4.60 -2.08
CA ALA A 131 -13.86 -4.94 -1.67
C ALA A 131 -14.67 -3.74 -1.16
N THR A 132 -14.03 -2.76 -0.51
CA THR A 132 -14.72 -1.62 0.11
C THR A 132 -14.55 -0.29 -0.64
N VAL A 133 -13.70 -0.26 -1.67
CA VAL A 133 -13.39 0.95 -2.43
C VAL A 133 -13.47 0.68 -3.92
N ALA A 134 -14.24 1.51 -4.63
CA ALA A 134 -14.23 1.62 -6.09
C ALA A 134 -13.68 3.00 -6.49
N ALA A 135 -12.97 3.07 -7.62
CA ALA A 135 -12.31 4.28 -8.09
C ALA A 135 -12.52 4.50 -9.59
N ALA A 136 -12.65 5.76 -9.99
CA ALA A 136 -12.70 6.16 -11.38
C ALA A 136 -11.63 7.23 -11.67
N HIS A 137 -10.80 7.00 -12.69
CA HIS A 137 -9.86 7.98 -13.19
C HIS A 137 -10.46 8.65 -14.42
N VAL A 138 -10.93 9.88 -14.25
CA VAL A 138 -11.62 10.67 -15.26
C VAL A 138 -10.67 11.72 -15.82
N THR A 139 -10.49 11.71 -17.14
CA THR A 139 -9.76 12.77 -17.84
C THR A 139 -10.76 13.56 -18.68
N ILE A 140 -10.83 14.87 -18.45
CA ILE A 140 -11.71 15.79 -19.19
C ILE A 140 -10.82 16.69 -20.05
N ALA A 141 -11.04 16.69 -21.36
CA ALA A 141 -10.33 17.56 -22.28
C ALA A 141 -10.74 19.04 -22.07
N PRO A 142 -9.91 20.02 -22.46
CA PRO A 142 -10.30 21.43 -22.41
C PRO A 142 -11.66 21.68 -23.09
N GLY A 143 -12.58 22.35 -22.39
CA GLY A 143 -13.95 22.59 -22.85
C GLY A 143 -14.92 21.41 -22.71
N GLY A 144 -14.44 20.23 -22.28
CA GLY A 144 -15.28 19.08 -21.96
C GLY A 144 -15.99 19.22 -20.60
N ILE A 145 -17.03 18.41 -20.39
CA ILE A 145 -17.76 18.33 -19.13
C ILE A 145 -18.10 16.86 -18.82
N ARG A 146 -18.07 16.51 -17.53
CA ARG A 146 -18.71 15.29 -17.03
C ARG A 146 -20.21 15.57 -16.92
N GLU A 147 -21.03 14.85 -17.68
CA GLU A 147 -22.49 14.99 -17.65
C GLU A 147 -23.09 14.95 -16.23
N LEU A 148 -24.24 15.59 -16.06
CA LEU A 148 -25.03 15.53 -14.83
C LEU A 148 -25.46 14.08 -14.57
N HIS A 149 -25.06 13.55 -13.42
CA HIS A 149 -25.39 12.19 -12.99
C HIS A 149 -25.37 12.11 -11.46
N TRP A 150 -25.82 10.98 -10.92
CA TRP A 150 -25.68 10.63 -9.51
C TRP A 150 -25.22 9.17 -9.39
N HIS A 151 -24.76 8.79 -8.21
CA HIS A 151 -24.50 7.39 -7.86
C HIS A 151 -25.72 6.84 -7.12
N PRO A 152 -26.38 5.77 -7.62
CA PRO A 152 -27.51 5.17 -6.91
C PRO A 152 -27.03 4.52 -5.61
N THR A 153 -27.91 4.49 -4.61
CA THR A 153 -27.73 3.78 -3.33
C THR A 153 -28.00 2.30 -3.45
#